data_AF-A0A969VXC9-F1
#
_entry.id   AF-A0A969VXC9-F1
#
_cell.length_a   1.000
_cell.length_b   1.000
_cell.length_c   1.000
_cell.angle_alpha   90.00
_cell.angle_beta   90.00
_cell.angle_gamma   90.00
#
_symmetry.space_group_name_H-M   'P 1'
#
loop_
_entity.id
_entity.type
_entity.pdbx_description
1 polymer ?
#
loop_
_entity_poly.entity_id
_entity_poly.type
_entity_poly.pdbx_seq_one_letter_code
_entity_poly.pdbx_strand_id
1 'polypeptide(L)' 'MARVTVAAAFIKSNMPRGWGWSLSDDDAYDVAAYINAQPRPDFPGKVNDWPKGGKPADTPY' A
#
# COMPACT_ATOMS: atom_id res chain seq x y z
N MET A 1 0.59 -5.50 1.86
CA MET A 1 0.88 -4.24 1.15
C MET A 1 0.71 -3.12 2.15
N ALA A 2 1.75 -2.33 2.39
CA ALA A 2 1.80 -1.43 3.56
C ALA A 2 1.88 0.05 3.20
N ARG A 3 2.29 0.33 1.96
CA ARG A 3 2.45 1.68 1.43
C ARG A 3 1.21 2.04 0.63
N VAL A 4 0.68 3.24 0.86
CA VAL A 4 -0.52 3.73 0.18
C VAL A 4 -0.28 3.88 -1.33
N THR A 5 0.88 4.40 -1.73
CA THR A 5 1.29 4.57 -3.12
C THR A 5 1.29 3.26 -3.91
N VAL A 6 1.90 2.21 -3.34
CA VAL A 6 1.96 0.88 -3.94
C VAL A 6 0.57 0.25 -4.02
N ALA A 7 -0.23 0.41 -2.96
CA ALA A 7 -1.60 -0.09 -2.93
C ALA A 7 -2.50 0.63 -3.95
N ALA A 8 -2.40 1.95 -4.08
CA ALA A 8 -3.15 2.73 -5.06
C ALA A 8 -2.83 2.29 -6.49
N ALA A 9 -1.55 2.11 -6.82
CA ALA A 9 -1.15 1.60 -8.14
C ALA A 9 -1.71 0.21 -8.45
N PHE A 10 -1.68 -0.70 -7.46
CA PHE A 10 -2.26 -2.03 -7.61
C PHE A 10 -3.79 -1.98 -7.77
N ILE A 11 -4.47 -1.20 -6.93
CA ILE A 11 -5.93 -1.02 -6.97
C ILE A 11 -6.34 -0.42 -8.32
N LYS A 12 -5.70 0.66 -8.75
CA LYS A 12 -5.97 1.29 -10.05
C LYS A 12 -5.83 0.31 -11.20
N SER A 13 -4.78 -0.51 -11.21
CA SER A 13 -4.49 -1.40 -12.35
C SER A 13 -5.26 -2.72 -12.35
N ASN A 14 -5.62 -3.23 -11.17
CA ASN A 14 -6.14 -4.61 -11.03
C ASN A 14 -7.53 -4.69 -10.36
N MET A 15 -8.07 -3.60 -9.82
CA MET A 15 -9.36 -3.57 -9.13
C MET A 15 -10.34 -2.58 -9.78
N PRO A 16 -11.64 -2.92 -9.83
CA PRO A 16 -12.23 -4.23 -9.53
C PRO A 16 -11.77 -5.30 -10.53
N ARG A 17 -11.82 -6.58 -10.14
CA ARG A 17 -11.25 -7.67 -10.95
C ARG A 17 -11.91 -7.73 -12.34
N GLY A 18 -11.08 -7.64 -13.38
CA GLY A 18 -11.50 -7.59 -14.79
C GLY A 18 -11.82 -6.19 -15.29
N TRP A 19 -11.88 -5.19 -14.41
CA TRP A 19 -12.24 -3.80 -14.69
C TRP A 19 -11.14 -2.87 -14.16
N GLY A 20 -9.89 -3.22 -14.42
CA GLY A 20 -8.75 -2.35 -14.12
C GLY A 20 -8.89 -1.00 -14.82
N TRP A 21 -8.28 0.02 -14.23
CA TRP A 21 -8.25 1.41 -14.70
C TRP A 21 -9.62 2.11 -14.70
N SER A 22 -10.62 1.52 -14.04
CA SER A 22 -11.97 2.09 -13.94
C SER A 22 -12.10 3.18 -12.86
N LEU A 23 -11.23 3.19 -11.86
CA LEU A 23 -11.22 4.20 -10.79
C LEU A 23 -10.45 5.44 -11.24
N SER A 24 -10.75 6.62 -10.69
CA SER A 24 -9.85 7.78 -10.80
C SER A 24 -8.56 7.56 -9.99
N ASP A 25 -7.57 8.43 -10.16
CA ASP A 25 -6.34 8.33 -9.35
C ASP A 25 -6.66 8.62 -7.88
N ASP A 26 -7.45 9.66 -7.60
CA ASP A 26 -7.88 10.02 -6.25
C ASP A 26 -8.67 8.90 -5.58
N ASP A 27 -9.64 8.28 -6.28
CA ASP A 27 -10.39 7.13 -5.74
C ASP A 27 -9.47 5.95 -5.40
N ALA A 28 -8.46 5.69 -6.23
CA ALA A 28 -7.51 4.61 -5.97
C ALA A 28 -6.68 4.90 -4.71
N TYR A 29 -6.31 6.16 -4.48
CA TYR A 29 -5.62 6.60 -3.26
C TYR A 29 -6.52 6.51 -2.03
N ASP A 30 -7.79 6.94 -2.12
CA ASP A 30 -8.74 6.87 -1.02
C ASP A 30 -9.02 5.43 -0.59
N VAL A 31 -9.25 4.53 -1.55
CA VAL A 31 -9.43 3.09 -1.28
C VAL A 31 -8.15 2.50 -0.68
N ALA A 32 -6.97 2.86 -1.20
CA ALA A 32 -5.69 2.41 -0.67
C ALA A 32 -5.46 2.88 0.78
N ALA A 33 -5.81 4.13 1.09
CA ALA A 33 -5.71 4.70 2.43
C ALA A 33 -6.66 3.98 3.39
N TYR A 34 -7.91 3.77 2.99
CA TYR A 34 -8.90 3.06 3.79
C TYR A 34 -8.49 1.62 4.11
N ILE A 35 -7.98 0.87 3.12
CA ILE A 35 -7.52 -0.51 3.32
C ILE A 35 -6.29 -0.55 4.24
N ASN A 36 -5.32 0.35 4.04
CA ASN A 36 -4.09 0.37 4.85
C ASN A 36 -4.31 0.84 6.29
N ALA A 37 -5.42 1.55 6.58
CA ALA A 37 -5.79 1.98 7.93
C ALA A 37 -6.39 0.85 8.79
N GLN A 38 -6.75 -0.29 8.19
CA GLN A 38 -7.33 -1.41 8.93
C GLN A 38 -6.28 -2.11 9.81
N PRO A 39 -6.67 -2.64 10.99
CA PRO A 39 -5.76 -3.37 11.86
C PRO A 39 -5.22 -4.61 11.15
N ARG A 40 -3.91 -4.83 11.25
CA ARG A 40 -3.23 -6.01 10.69
C ARG A 40 -2.17 -6.55 11.65
N PRO A 41 -1.87 -7.85 11.60
CA PRO A 41 -0.75 -8.41 12.34
C PRO A 41 0.54 -7.66 12.01
N ASP A 42 1.33 -7.38 13.05
CA ASP A 42 2.66 -6.85 12.85
C ASP A 42 3.59 -7.95 12.29
N PHE A 43 4.57 -7.56 11.48
CA PHE A 43 5.55 -8.51 10.92
C PHE A 43 6.84 -8.45 11.74
N PRO A 44 7.16 -9.46 12.57
CA PRO A 44 8.31 -9.38 13.48
C PRO A 44 9.65 -9.23 12.76
N GLY A 45 9.77 -9.76 11.54
CA GLY A 45 11.00 -9.68 10.73
C GLY A 45 11.36 -8.27 10.26
N LYS A 46 10.43 -7.31 10.36
CA LYS A 46 10.57 -5.93 9.86
C LYS A 46 11.75 -5.16 10.44
N VAL A 47 12.23 -5.57 11.62
CA VAL A 47 13.42 -5.00 12.30
C VAL A 47 14.70 -5.18 11.48
N ASN A 48 14.72 -6.13 10.55
CA ASN A 48 15.89 -6.47 9.72
C ASN A 48 15.83 -5.88 8.31
N ASP A 49 14.81 -5.07 7.96
CA ASP A 49 14.58 -4.62 6.57
C ASP A 49 15.60 -3.56 6.12
N TRP A 50 16.10 -2.73 7.04
CA TRP A 50 17.09 -1.67 6.75
C TRP A 50 18.28 -1.69 7.70
N PRO A 51 19.10 -2.76 7.70
CA PRO A 51 20.23 -2.90 8.62
C PRO A 51 21.33 -1.86 8.35
N LYS A 52 21.33 -1.26 7.15
CA LYS A 52 22.26 -0.21 6.71
C LYS A 52 21.58 1.17 6.55
N GLY A 53 20.34 1.32 7.00
CA GLY A 53 19.51 2.50 6.76
C GLY A 53 18.88 2.55 5.35
N GLY A 54 18.39 3.72 4.95
CA GLY A 54 17.72 3.92 3.65
C GLY A 54 16.24 3.55 3.63
N LYS A 55 15.59 3.54 4.80
CA LYS A 55 14.15 3.31 4.93
C LYS A 55 13.37 4.37 4.12
N PRO A 56 12.54 3.97 3.15
CA PRO A 56 11.69 4.91 2.42
C PRO A 56 10.69 5.59 3.35
N ALA A 57 10.45 6.88 3.13
CA ALA A 57 9.58 7.70 3.97
C ALA A 57 8.13 7.19 4.00
N ASP A 58 7.69 6.50 2.95
CA ASP A 58 6.35 5.95 2.80
C ASP A 58 6.19 4.56 3.44
N THR A 59 7.20 4.06 4.16
CA THR A 59 7.13 2.76 4.85
C THR A 59 6.60 2.91 6.27
N PRO A 60 5.53 2.19 6.65
CA PRO A 60 4.88 2.37 7.96
C PRO A 60 5.63 1.74 9.14
N TYR A 61 6.74 1.03 8.89
CA TYR A 61 7.59 0.40 9.90
C TYR A 61 9.04 0.67 9.62
#